data_AF-A0A6G1EWD6-F1
#
_entry.id   AF-A0A6G1EWD6-F1
#
_cell.length_a   1.000
_cell.length_b   1.000
_cell.length_c   1.000
_cell.angle_alpha   90.00
_cell.angle_beta   90.00
_cell.angle_gamma   90.00
#
_symmetry.space_group_name_H-M   'P 1'
#
loop_
_entity.id
_entity.type
_entity.pdbx_description
1 polymer ?
#
loop_
_entity_poly.entity_id
_entity_poly.type
_entity_poly.pdbx_seq_one_letter_code
_entity_poly.pdbx_strand_id
1 'polypeptide(L)'
;MDDNLYLVAFKNRTGSFHAMNKFEHLFPDGIPLPFYESYRQRVGGHDKLANMPLGKSSAVWAMTTLSPYPSVSSVDDVKQALPRCAVMFTKALRLHSVRGTFDSTWGDDPEDVFLDDKTVKQIVKWCDICTLLIKWEESGRKD
;
A
#
# COMPACT_ATOMS: atom_id res chain seq x y z
N MET A 1 4.56 11.28 15.01
CA MET A 1 4.77 11.24 13.55
C MET A 1 3.97 10.08 13.02
N ASP A 2 2.68 10.31 12.80
CA ASP A 2 1.77 9.39 12.09
C ASP A 2 0.93 10.22 11.11
N ASP A 3 1.64 11.07 10.35
CA ASP A 3 1.03 12.27 9.77
C ASP A 3 0.45 11.96 8.38
N ASN A 4 0.84 10.83 7.78
CA ASN A 4 0.58 10.53 6.36
C ASN A 4 0.22 9.07 6.05
N LEU A 5 0.06 8.18 7.05
CA LEU A 5 -0.33 6.76 6.91
C LEU A 5 0.46 5.98 5.84
N TYR A 6 1.76 6.24 5.64
CA TYR A 6 2.55 5.52 4.64
C TYR A 6 3.14 4.24 5.22
N LEU A 7 3.08 3.14 4.45
CA LEU A 7 3.91 1.97 4.73
C LEU A 7 5.35 2.36 4.44
N VAL A 8 6.22 2.36 5.45
CA VAL A 8 7.64 2.80 5.34
C VAL A 8 8.65 1.71 5.69
N ALA A 9 8.21 0.62 6.32
CA ALA A 9 9.04 -0.55 6.64
C ALA A 9 8.18 -1.80 6.88
N PHE A 10 8.81 -2.96 6.95
CA PHE A 10 8.22 -4.20 7.48
C PHE A 10 9.22 -4.91 8.41
N LYS A 11 8.70 -5.69 9.36
CA LYS A 11 9.50 -6.56 10.21
C LYS A 11 9.38 -7.99 9.71
N ASN A 12 10.50 -8.63 9.38
CA ASN A 12 10.51 -10.01 8.91
C ASN A 12 10.41 -11.01 10.08
N ARG A 13 10.38 -12.32 9.79
CA ARG A 13 10.27 -13.40 10.80
C ARG A 13 11.46 -13.49 11.74
N THR A 14 12.63 -12.99 11.34
CA THR A 14 13.84 -12.96 12.20
C THR A 14 13.83 -11.75 13.14
N GLY A 15 12.83 -10.89 13.02
CA GLY A 15 12.67 -9.70 13.83
C GLY A 15 13.44 -8.48 13.32
N SER A 16 14.03 -8.55 12.12
CA SER A 16 14.77 -7.45 11.51
C SER A 16 13.82 -6.49 10.79
N PHE A 17 14.01 -5.18 11.01
CA PHE A 17 13.27 -4.15 10.30
C PHE A 17 13.91 -3.88 8.94
N HIS A 18 13.14 -4.07 7.87
CA HIS A 18 13.53 -3.70 6.51
C HIS A 18 12.76 -2.45 6.13
N ALA A 19 13.48 -1.34 6.05
CA ALA A 19 12.91 -0.01 5.85
C ALA A 19 13.14 0.47 4.42
N MET A 20 12.21 1.27 3.93
CA MET A 20 12.42 2.03 2.71
C MET A 20 13.56 3.02 2.91
N ASN A 21 14.33 3.26 1.85
CA ASN A 21 15.44 4.20 1.90
C ASN A 21 14.99 5.57 2.45
N LYS A 22 15.80 6.15 3.33
CA LYS A 22 15.54 7.34 4.16
C LYS A 22 14.65 7.14 5.37
N PHE A 23 14.03 5.97 5.55
CA PHE A 23 13.17 5.70 6.71
C PHE A 23 13.80 4.70 7.69
N GLU A 24 14.98 4.16 7.38
CA GLU A 24 15.71 3.23 8.24
C GLU A 24 15.99 3.79 9.63
N HIS A 25 16.28 5.08 9.74
CA HIS A 25 16.55 5.75 11.01
C HIS A 25 15.34 5.81 11.95
N LEU A 26 14.12 5.52 11.46
CA LEU A 26 12.91 5.45 12.27
C LEU A 26 12.78 4.13 13.05
N PHE A 27 13.61 3.13 12.73
CA PHE A 27 13.53 1.79 13.30
C PHE A 27 14.86 1.39 13.96
N PRO A 28 14.83 0.72 15.13
CA PRO A 28 16.04 0.14 15.71
C PRO A 28 16.69 -0.83 14.73
N ASP A 29 17.97 -0.62 14.45
CA ASP A 29 18.76 -1.40 13.48
C ASP A 29 18.08 -1.53 12.11
N GLY A 30 17.41 -0.46 11.66
CA GLY A 30 16.72 -0.43 10.38
C GLY A 30 17.65 -0.77 9.21
N ILE A 31 17.32 -1.84 8.49
CA ILE A 31 18.06 -2.30 7.31
C ILE A 31 17.43 -1.62 6.08
N PRO A 32 18.17 -0.78 5.34
CA PRO A 32 17.64 -0.15 4.15
C PRO A 32 17.42 -1.20 3.05
N LEU A 33 16.23 -1.18 2.44
CA LEU A 33 15.95 -1.97 1.25
C LEU A 33 16.88 -1.54 0.10
N PRO A 34 17.45 -2.49 -0.66
CA PRO A 34 18.50 -2.22 -1.65
C PRO A 34 17.95 -1.65 -2.97
N PHE A 35 16.88 -0.85 -2.91
CA PHE A 35 16.31 -0.19 -4.07
C PHE A 35 15.76 1.20 -3.70
N TYR A 36 16.09 2.16 -4.55
CA TYR A 36 15.65 3.54 -4.43
C TYR A 36 14.46 3.78 -5.36
N GLU A 37 13.30 3.30 -4.94
CA GLU A 37 12.07 3.51 -5.71
C GLU A 37 11.14 4.44 -4.94
N SER A 38 10.85 5.59 -5.57
CA SER A 38 9.70 6.40 -5.18
C SER A 38 8.43 5.53 -5.23
N TYR A 39 7.40 5.84 -4.42
CA TYR A 39 6.13 5.11 -4.47
C TYR A 39 5.61 4.94 -5.91
N ARG A 40 5.75 5.98 -6.74
CA ARG A 40 5.39 6.00 -8.17
C ARG A 40 6.16 4.96 -9.00
N GLN A 41 7.45 4.76 -8.73
CA GLN A 41 8.26 3.72 -9.37
C GLN A 41 7.93 2.32 -8.83
N ARG A 42 7.57 2.22 -7.54
CA ARG A 42 7.30 0.95 -6.86
C ARG A 42 6.03 0.24 -7.32
N VAL A 43 4.98 1.01 -7.62
CA VAL A 43 3.84 0.45 -8.35
C VAL A 43 4.09 0.38 -9.85
N GLY A 44 5.20 0.90 -10.37
CA GLY A 44 5.52 0.95 -11.80
C GLY A 44 4.63 1.91 -12.59
N GLY A 45 4.13 2.96 -11.93
CA GLY A 45 3.10 3.86 -12.43
C GLY A 45 1.72 3.54 -11.86
N HIS A 46 0.87 4.56 -11.71
CA HIS A 46 -0.49 4.36 -11.21
C HIS A 46 -1.31 3.44 -12.12
N ASP A 47 -0.96 3.35 -13.40
CA ASP A 47 -1.62 2.49 -14.38
C ASP A 47 -1.47 0.99 -14.07
N LYS A 48 -0.46 0.60 -13.29
CA LYS A 48 -0.28 -0.79 -12.85
C LYS A 48 -1.06 -1.11 -11.58
N LEU A 49 -1.62 -0.12 -10.88
CA LEU A 49 -2.49 -0.36 -9.72
C LEU A 49 -3.75 -1.12 -10.12
N ALA A 50 -4.30 -0.84 -11.31
CA ALA A 50 -5.47 -1.53 -11.83
C ALA A 50 -5.20 -3.02 -12.09
N ASN A 51 -3.97 -3.39 -12.41
CA ASN A 51 -3.57 -4.77 -12.70
C ASN A 51 -3.01 -5.52 -11.48
N MET A 52 -3.01 -4.89 -10.30
CA MET A 52 -2.48 -5.51 -9.10
C MET A 52 -3.56 -6.37 -8.44
N PRO A 53 -3.31 -7.67 -8.21
CA PRO A 53 -4.26 -8.53 -7.53
C PRO A 53 -4.39 -8.09 -6.06
N LEU A 54 -5.62 -8.01 -5.58
CA LEU A 54 -5.99 -7.68 -4.20
C LEU A 54 -6.90 -8.77 -3.63
N GLY A 55 -7.16 -8.69 -2.33
CA GLY A 55 -7.95 -9.68 -1.61
C GLY A 55 -7.08 -10.61 -0.75
N LYS A 56 -7.73 -11.60 -0.14
CA LYS A 56 -7.11 -12.46 0.88
C LYS A 56 -5.91 -13.23 0.35
N SER A 57 -6.01 -13.85 -0.83
CA SER A 57 -4.92 -14.61 -1.47
C SER A 57 -3.70 -13.74 -1.71
N SER A 58 -3.89 -12.55 -2.29
CA SER A 58 -2.82 -11.57 -2.52
C SER A 58 -2.19 -11.07 -1.21
N ALA A 59 -2.99 -10.86 -0.15
CA ALA A 59 -2.49 -10.48 1.16
C ALA A 59 -1.65 -11.58 1.81
N VAL A 60 -2.13 -12.84 1.78
CA VAL A 60 -1.38 -14.00 2.27
C VAL A 60 -0.08 -14.15 1.50
N TRP A 61 -0.11 -14.09 0.17
CA TRP A 61 1.07 -14.18 -0.68
C TRP A 61 2.11 -13.11 -0.32
N ALA A 62 1.68 -11.85 -0.15
CA ALA A 62 2.56 -10.76 0.23
C ALA A 62 3.20 -11.00 1.61
N MET A 63 2.43 -11.47 2.60
CA MET A 63 2.96 -11.79 3.93
C MET A 63 3.93 -12.96 3.91
N THR A 64 3.62 -14.02 3.15
CA THR A 64 4.52 -15.17 2.98
C THR A 64 5.80 -14.82 2.22
N THR A 65 5.78 -13.74 1.45
CA THR A 65 6.94 -13.20 0.73
C THR A 65 7.80 -12.30 1.62
N LEU A 66 7.18 -11.38 2.37
CA LEU A 66 7.90 -10.43 3.22
C LEU A 66 8.50 -11.12 4.47
N SER A 67 7.79 -12.09 5.03
CA SER A 67 8.17 -12.78 6.27
C SER A 67 9.56 -13.44 6.22
N PRO A 68 9.92 -14.22 5.18
CA PRO A 68 11.22 -14.88 5.12
C PRO A 68 12.32 -14.05 4.44
N TYR A 69 12.05 -12.85 3.93
CA TYR A 69 13.07 -12.00 3.30
C TYR A 69 14.20 -11.67 4.29
N PRO A 70 15.48 -11.65 3.88
CA PRO A 70 16.02 -11.96 2.54
C PRO A 70 16.41 -13.43 2.34
N SER A 71 16.08 -14.33 3.28
CA SER A 71 16.56 -15.73 3.27
C SER A 71 15.94 -16.61 2.19
N VAL A 72 14.73 -16.29 1.72
CA VAL A 72 13.98 -17.09 0.74
C VAL A 72 13.53 -16.22 -0.43
N SER A 73 12.90 -15.09 -0.13
CA SER A 73 12.37 -14.17 -1.14
C SER A 73 13.44 -13.21 -1.64
N SER A 74 13.37 -12.88 -2.92
CA SER A 74 14.26 -11.95 -3.59
C SER A 74 13.83 -10.49 -3.38
N VAL A 75 14.69 -9.56 -3.80
CA VAL A 75 14.36 -8.13 -3.84
C VAL A 75 13.17 -7.85 -4.76
N ASP A 76 13.07 -8.54 -5.90
CA ASP A 76 11.97 -8.34 -6.85
C ASP A 76 10.64 -8.86 -6.30
N ASP A 77 10.66 -9.93 -5.50
CA ASP A 77 9.47 -10.40 -4.78
C ASP A 77 8.99 -9.34 -3.77
N VAL A 78 9.91 -8.71 -3.03
CA VAL A 78 9.60 -7.62 -2.09
C VAL A 78 9.04 -6.40 -2.81
N LYS A 79 9.59 -6.04 -3.97
CA LYS A 79 9.06 -4.94 -4.81
C LYS A 79 7.63 -5.19 -5.25
N GLN A 80 7.22 -6.44 -5.41
CA GLN A 80 5.85 -6.83 -5.73
C GLN A 80 4.94 -6.91 -4.50
N ALA A 81 5.44 -7.42 -3.37
CA ALA A 81 4.65 -7.60 -2.15
C ALA A 81 4.32 -6.27 -1.44
N LEU A 82 5.28 -5.33 -1.38
CA LEU A 82 5.09 -4.06 -0.66
C LEU A 82 3.92 -3.20 -1.21
N PRO A 83 3.77 -3.00 -2.54
CA PRO A 83 2.61 -2.33 -3.10
C PRO A 83 1.27 -2.92 -2.70
N ARG A 84 1.16 -4.25 -2.68
CA ARG A 84 -0.07 -4.96 -2.29
C ARG A 84 -0.45 -4.63 -0.86
N CYS A 85 0.51 -4.71 0.07
CA CYS A 85 0.30 -4.30 1.46
C CYS A 85 -0.04 -2.80 1.58
N ALA A 86 0.64 -1.94 0.83
CA ALA A 86 0.36 -0.51 0.87
C ALA A 86 -1.07 -0.20 0.42
N VAL A 87 -1.55 -0.83 -0.67
CA VAL A 87 -2.93 -0.62 -1.15
C VAL A 87 -3.95 -1.19 -0.16
N MET A 88 -3.82 -2.46 0.22
CA MET A 88 -4.82 -3.14 1.05
C MET A 88 -4.90 -2.63 2.48
N PHE A 89 -3.80 -2.14 3.05
CA PHE A 89 -3.82 -1.61 4.43
C PHE A 89 -3.86 -0.09 4.45
N THR A 90 -2.91 0.58 3.80
CA THR A 90 -2.78 2.04 3.97
C THR A 90 -3.73 2.85 3.10
N LYS A 91 -4.01 2.42 1.86
CA LYS A 91 -4.92 3.14 0.96
C LYS A 91 -6.38 2.82 1.27
N ALA A 92 -6.67 1.58 1.64
CA ALA A 92 -7.99 1.17 2.12
C ALA A 92 -8.45 1.92 3.39
N LEU A 93 -7.52 2.29 4.28
CA LEU A 93 -7.82 3.14 5.43
C LEU A 93 -8.16 4.58 5.05
N ARG A 94 -7.63 5.09 3.93
CA ARG A 94 -7.87 6.47 3.47
C ARG A 94 -9.11 6.59 2.60
N LEU A 95 -9.41 5.57 1.80
CA LEU A 95 -10.42 5.61 0.76
C LEU A 95 -11.34 4.40 0.86
N HIS A 96 -12.59 4.64 1.23
CA HIS A 96 -13.63 3.61 1.28
C HIS A 96 -13.82 2.88 -0.06
N SER A 97 -13.59 3.56 -1.19
CA SER A 97 -13.64 2.94 -2.52
C SER A 97 -12.60 1.84 -2.70
N VAL A 98 -11.39 2.03 -2.16
CA VAL A 98 -10.32 1.02 -2.20
C VAL A 98 -10.69 -0.17 -1.32
N ARG A 99 -11.15 0.09 -0.09
CA ARG A 99 -11.57 -0.98 0.83
C ARG A 99 -12.73 -1.78 0.23
N GLY A 100 -13.75 -1.09 -0.28
CA GLY A 100 -14.94 -1.69 -0.87
C GLY A 100 -14.66 -2.60 -2.06
N THR A 101 -13.50 -2.48 -2.72
CA THR A 101 -13.11 -3.39 -3.81
C THR A 101 -12.93 -4.84 -3.34
N PHE A 102 -12.48 -5.06 -2.10
CA PHE A 102 -12.15 -6.39 -1.59
C PHE A 102 -12.84 -6.74 -0.26
N ASP A 103 -13.63 -5.84 0.33
CA ASP A 103 -14.32 -6.07 1.61
C ASP A 103 -15.35 -7.19 1.50
N SER A 104 -16.14 -7.22 0.41
CA SER A 104 -17.20 -8.21 0.21
C SER A 104 -16.67 -9.60 -0.19
N THR A 105 -15.48 -9.69 -0.77
CA THR A 105 -14.89 -10.95 -1.24
C THR A 105 -13.81 -11.49 -0.31
N TRP A 106 -13.54 -10.81 0.82
CA TRP A 106 -12.44 -11.20 1.72
C TRP A 106 -12.63 -12.58 2.34
N GLY A 107 -13.88 -12.98 2.60
CA GLY A 107 -14.25 -14.25 3.22
C GLY A 107 -14.56 -15.38 2.25
N ASP A 108 -14.87 -15.03 1.00
CA ASP A 108 -15.30 -15.95 -0.05
C ASP A 108 -14.11 -16.42 -0.91
N ASP A 109 -14.37 -17.26 -1.91
CA ASP A 109 -13.38 -17.98 -2.74
C ASP A 109 -12.22 -17.11 -3.28
N PRO A 110 -11.05 -17.71 -3.59
CA PRO A 110 -9.73 -17.07 -3.64
C PRO A 110 -9.49 -16.15 -4.84
N GLU A 111 -10.52 -15.72 -5.56
CA GLU A 111 -10.34 -14.91 -6.77
C GLU A 111 -9.74 -13.55 -6.40
N ASP A 112 -8.67 -13.21 -7.12
CA ASP A 112 -8.06 -11.90 -7.02
C ASP A 112 -9.02 -10.83 -7.54
N VAL A 113 -9.17 -9.76 -6.78
CA VAL A 113 -9.95 -8.58 -7.19
C VAL A 113 -9.03 -7.43 -7.57
N PHE A 114 -9.51 -6.57 -8.45
CA PHE A 114 -8.72 -5.52 -9.09
C PHE A 114 -9.40 -4.16 -8.90
N LEU A 115 -8.60 -3.09 -8.77
CA LEU A 115 -9.14 -1.74 -8.69
C LEU A 115 -9.64 -1.28 -10.05
N ASP A 116 -10.79 -0.61 -10.08
CA ASP A 116 -11.21 0.13 -11.26
C ASP A 116 -10.39 1.42 -11.45
N ASP A 117 -10.38 1.95 -12.68
CA ASP A 117 -9.64 3.16 -13.05
C ASP A 117 -10.02 4.39 -12.22
N LYS A 118 -11.28 4.49 -11.79
CA LYS A 118 -11.77 5.62 -11.01
C LYS A 118 -11.14 5.61 -9.62
N THR A 119 -11.09 4.44 -9.00
CA THR A 119 -10.50 4.18 -7.69
C THR A 119 -8.99 4.36 -7.74
N VAL A 120 -8.34 3.90 -8.80
CA VAL A 120 -6.92 4.20 -9.07
C VAL A 120 -6.67 5.70 -9.10
N LYS A 121 -7.46 6.48 -9.86
CA LYS A 121 -7.33 7.94 -9.91
C LYS A 121 -7.54 8.61 -8.55
N GLN A 122 -8.45 8.10 -7.72
CA GLN A 122 -8.67 8.63 -6.36
C GLN A 122 -7.45 8.44 -5.46
N ILE A 123 -6.76 7.28 -5.53
CA ILE A 123 -5.52 7.03 -4.77
C ILE A 123 -4.46 8.10 -5.08
N VAL A 124 -4.36 8.49 -6.34
CA VAL A 124 -3.39 9.50 -6.82
C VAL A 124 -3.75 10.89 -6.32
N LYS A 125 -5.04 11.23 -6.37
CA LYS A 125 -5.58 12.55 -6.04
C LYS A 125 -5.92 12.73 -4.57
N TRP A 126 -5.37 11.90 -3.68
CA TRP A 126 -5.70 11.93 -2.25
C TRP A 126 -5.55 13.34 -1.64
N CYS A 127 -4.44 14.03 -1.90
CA CYS A 127 -4.23 15.38 -1.38
C CYS A 127 -5.23 16.39 -1.97
N ASP A 128 -5.56 16.28 -3.26
CA ASP A 128 -6.54 17.15 -3.90
C ASP A 128 -7.94 16.91 -3.32
N ILE A 129 -8.32 15.65 -3.09
CA ILE A 129 -9.58 15.27 -2.45
C ILE A 129 -9.66 15.87 -1.05
N CYS A 130 -8.61 15.72 -0.24
CA CYS A 130 -8.56 16.32 1.10
C CYS A 130 -8.71 17.84 1.05
N THR A 131 -7.98 18.49 0.14
CA THR A 131 -8.02 19.94 -0.03
C THR A 131 -9.40 20.42 -0.45
N LEU A 132 -10.04 19.73 -1.39
CA LEU A 132 -11.39 20.06 -1.85
C LEU A 132 -12.44 19.83 -0.75
N LEU A 133 -12.30 18.78 0.06
CA LEU A 133 -13.19 18.54 1.20
C LEU A 133 -13.09 19.64 2.26
N ILE A 134 -11.87 20.09 2.59
CA ILE A 134 -11.65 21.21 3.52
C ILE A 134 -12.28 22.49 2.98
N LYS A 135 -12.00 22.83 1.70
CA LYS A 135 -12.58 24.03 1.07
C LYS A 135 -14.10 23.98 0.99
N TRP A 136 -14.67 22.80 0.79
CA TRP A 136 -16.12 22.62 0.75
C TRP A 136 -16.77 22.84 2.12
N GLU A 137 -16.12 22.38 3.20
CA GLU A 137 -16.54 22.68 4.58
C GLU A 137 -16.47 24.19 4.84
N GLU A 138 -15.37 24.83 4.47
CA GLU A 138 -15.15 26.27 4.64
C GLU A 138 -16.15 27.13 3.85
N SER A 139 -16.62 26.66 2.68
CA SER A 139 -17.57 27.41 1.86
C SER A 139 -19.02 27.35 2.36
N GLY A 140 -19.26 26.75 3.54
CA GLY A 140 -20.59 26.52 4.09
C GLY A 140 -21.29 25.41 3.33
N ARG A 141 -21.12 24.16 3.80
CA ARG A 141 -21.76 22.95 3.27
C ARG A 141 -23.20 23.28 2.88
N LYS A 142 -23.50 23.24 1.57
CA LYS A 142 -24.88 23.31 1.09
C LYS A 142 -25.44 21.91 1.19
N ASP A 143 -26.32 21.70 2.17
CA ASP A 143 -27.11 20.47 2.34
C ASP A 143 -28.00 20.21 1.11
#